data_AF-A0A6I3IMQ8-F1
#
_entry.id   AF-A0A6I3IMQ8-F1
#
_cell.length_a   1.000
_cell.length_b   1.000
_cell.length_c   1.000
_cell.angle_alpha   90.00
_cell.angle_beta   90.00
_cell.angle_gamma   90.00
#
_symmetry.space_group_name_H-M   'P 1'
#
loop_
_entity.id
_entity.type
_entity.pdbx_description
1 polymer ?
#
loop_
_entity_poly.entity_id
_entity_poly.type
_entity_poly.pdbx_seq_one_letter_code
_entity_poly.pdbx_strand_id
1 'polypeptide(L)' 'MLFSGIEQHGLKVELRNIWEDDEARTLLNQRIGSETVPSVLVGDEILVNPSITELMAVVREANK' A
#
# COMPACT_ATOMS: atom_id res chain seq x y z
N MET A 1 4.73 12.95 0.99
CA MET A 1 5.70 11.84 0.89
C MET A 1 5.14 10.65 1.65
N LEU A 2 4.98 9.49 1.01
CA LEU A 2 4.37 8.30 1.61
C LEU A 2 5.27 7.65 2.68
N PHE A 3 6.48 7.23 2.29
CA PHE A 3 7.41 6.50 3.18
C PHE A 3 7.81 7.27 4.44
N SER A 4 8.22 8.53 4.31
CA SER A 4 8.54 9.36 5.48
C SER A 4 7.33 9.53 6.42
N GLY A 5 6.11 9.58 5.86
CA GLY A 5 4.89 9.62 6.66
C GLY A 5 4.62 8.31 7.41
N ILE A 6 4.84 7.16 6.75
CA ILE A 6 4.73 5.83 7.37
C ILE A 6 5.66 5.72 8.58
N GLU A 7 6.92 6.14 8.43
CA GLU A 7 7.91 6.15 9.51
C GLU A 7 7.49 7.07 10.66
N GLN A 8 7.06 8.29 10.37
CA GLN A 8 6.62 9.28 11.37
C GLN A 8 5.40 8.79 12.18
N HIS A 9 4.49 8.06 11.54
CA HIS A 9 3.31 7.50 12.21
C HIS A 9 3.58 6.14 12.89
N GLY A 10 4.79 5.60 12.80
CA GLY A 10 5.15 4.33 13.44
C GLY A 10 4.36 3.14 12.91
N LEU A 11 3.91 3.20 11.67
CA LEU A 11 3.14 2.12 11.05
C LEU A 11 4.05 0.92 10.79
N LYS A 12 3.59 -0.27 11.19
CA LYS A 12 4.23 -1.52 10.78
C LYS A 12 3.83 -1.81 9.33
N VAL A 13 4.82 -1.90 8.45
CA VAL A 13 4.61 -2.19 7.03
C VAL A 13 5.51 -3.33 6.59
N GLU A 14 5.01 -4.11 5.64
CA GLU A 14 5.80 -5.09 4.89
C GLU A 14 6.04 -4.52 3.49
N LEU A 15 7.31 -4.48 3.07
CA LEU A 15 7.68 -4.02 1.73
C LEU A 15 7.90 -5.23 0.83
N ARG A 16 7.13 -5.31 -0.26
CA ARG A 16 7.31 -6.32 -1.31
C ARG A 16 7.71 -5.65 -2.61
N ASN A 17 8.79 -6.14 -3.23
CA ASN A 17 9.28 -5.65 -4.52
C ASN A 17 8.65 -6.48 -5.64
N ILE A 18 7.71 -5.92 -6.39
CA ILE A 18 6.97 -6.63 -7.44
C ILE A 18 7.85 -7.13 -8.60
N TRP A 19 9.08 -6.62 -8.75
CA TRP A 19 10.00 -7.11 -9.79
C TRP A 19 10.82 -8.32 -9.34
N GLU A 20 10.82 -8.63 -8.04
CA GLU A 20 11.50 -9.78 -7.44
C GLU A 20 10.51 -10.79 -6.84
N ASP A 21 9.23 -10.43 -6.79
CA ASP A 21 8.17 -11.15 -6.12
C ASP A 21 6.96 -11.33 -7.05
N ASP A 22 6.90 -12.50 -7.68
CA ASP A 22 5.84 -12.85 -8.63
C ASP A 22 4.45 -12.91 -7.99
N GLU A 23 4.35 -13.25 -6.71
CA GLU A 23 3.10 -13.29 -5.98
C GLU A 23 2.58 -11.88 -5.75
N ALA A 24 3.43 -10.97 -5.26
CA ALA A 24 3.07 -9.57 -5.06
C ALA A 24 2.68 -8.89 -6.39
N ARG A 25 3.42 -9.17 -7.48
CA ARG A 25 3.11 -8.68 -8.82
C ARG A 25 1.76 -9.18 -9.33
N THR A 26 1.48 -10.47 -9.15
CA THR A 26 0.22 -11.09 -9.55
C THR A 26 -0.94 -10.48 -8.78
N LEU A 27 -0.81 -10.34 -7.47
CA LEU A 27 -1.82 -9.71 -6.61
C LEU A 27 -2.11 -8.27 -7.04
N LEU A 28 -1.06 -7.48 -7.29
CA LEU A 28 -1.20 -6.09 -7.75
C LEU A 28 -1.96 -6.02 -9.08
N ASN A 29 -1.53 -6.79 -10.08
CA ASN A 29 -2.18 -6.81 -11.39
C ASN A 29 -3.63 -7.30 -11.33
N GLN A 30 -3.96 -8.26 -10.47
CA GLN A 30 -5.35 -8.70 -10.26
C GLN A 30 -6.24 -7.61 -9.65
N ARG A 31 -5.67 -6.76 -8.78
CA ARG A 31 -6.43 -5.74 -8.04
C ARG A 31 -6.57 -4.42 -8.81
N ILE A 32 -5.54 -3.98 -9.53
CA ILE A 32 -5.53 -2.65 -10.19
C ILE A 32 -5.25 -2.68 -11.71
N GLY A 33 -4.88 -3.84 -12.27
CA GLY A 33 -4.62 -4.00 -13.71
C GLY A 33 -3.37 -3.28 -14.23
N SER A 34 -2.48 -2.82 -13.35
CA SER A 34 -1.23 -2.14 -13.71
C SER A 34 -0.11 -2.43 -12.68
N GLU A 35 1.13 -2.15 -13.06
CA GLU A 35 2.31 -2.21 -12.18
C GLU A 35 2.65 -0.84 -11.56
N THR A 36 1.63 -0.05 -11.23
CA THR A 36 1.84 1.28 -10.65
C THR A 36 2.31 1.17 -9.20
N VAL A 37 3.45 1.80 -8.90
CA VAL A 37 4.05 1.84 -7.56
C VAL A 37 4.30 3.29 -7.11
N PRO A 38 4.34 3.59 -5.79
CA PRO A 38 4.02 2.66 -4.69
C PRO A 38 2.52 2.34 -4.65
N SER A 39 2.16 1.09 -4.35
CA SER A 39 0.78 0.70 -4.05
C SER A 39 0.73 0.09 -2.65
N VAL A 40 -0.31 0.40 -1.89
CA VAL A 40 -0.45 0.00 -0.48
C VAL A 40 -1.74 -0.78 -0.30
N LEU A 41 -1.62 -1.98 0.24
CA LEU A 41 -2.76 -2.81 0.63
C LEU A 41 -3.05 -2.60 2.13
N VAL A 42 -4.29 -2.27 2.47
CA VAL A 42 -4.78 -2.15 3.85
C VAL A 42 -6.03 -3.02 3.99
N GLY A 43 -5.89 -4.19 4.62
CA GLY A 43 -6.95 -5.19 4.62
C GLY A 43 -7.27 -5.62 3.19
N ASP A 44 -8.52 -5.39 2.76
CA ASP A 44 -8.98 -5.68 1.40
C ASP A 44 -8.90 -4.49 0.43
N GLU A 45 -8.54 -3.29 0.93
CA GLU A 45 -8.47 -2.07 0.13
C GLU A 45 -7.07 -1.83 -0.43
N ILE A 46 -6.99 -1.45 -1.70
CA ILE A 46 -5.74 -1.10 -2.36
C ILE A 46 -5.71 0.37 -2.75
N LEU A 47 -4.65 1.05 -2.34
CA LEU A 47 -4.38 2.44 -2.65
C LEU A 47 -3.25 2.52 -3.68
N VAL A 48 -3.48 3.22 -4.79
CA VAL A 48 -2.50 3.37 -5.88
C VAL A 48 -1.83 4.73 -5.77
N ASN A 49 -0.51 4.73 -5.62
CA ASN A 49 0.32 5.92 -5.40
C ASN A 49 -0.25 6.90 -4.35
N PRO A 50 -0.63 6.44 -3.14
CA PRO A 50 -1.28 7.31 -2.17
C PRO A 50 -0.32 8.29 -1.51
N SER A 51 -0.88 9.39 -1.03
CA SER A 51 -0.31 10.21 0.02
C SER A 51 -0.46 9.55 1.39
N ILE A 52 0.32 10.00 2.38
CA ILE A 52 0.17 9.54 3.77
C ILE A 52 -1.22 9.89 4.34
N THR A 53 -1.80 11.01 3.92
CA THR A 53 -3.12 11.45 4.39
C THR A 53 -4.21 10.47 3.96
N GLU A 54 -4.18 10.02 2.71
CA GLU A 54 -5.11 9.01 2.19
C GLU A 54 -4.92 7.67 2.89
N LEU A 55 -3.67 7.22 3.07
CA LEU A 55 -3.37 5.99 3.79
C LEU A 55 -3.92 6.03 5.23
N MET A 56 -3.71 7.13 5.95
CA MET A 56 -4.19 7.27 7.32
C MET A 56 -5.72 7.34 7.44
N ALA A 57 -6.42 7.81 6.40
CA ALA A 57 -7.88 7.78 6.38
C ALA A 57 -8.38 6.33 6.35
N VAL A 58 -7.86 5.51 5.43
CA VAL A 58 -8.22 4.09 5.29
C VAL A 58 -7.83 3.29 6.53
N VAL A 59 -6.63 3.51 7.10
CA VAL A 59 -6.19 2.83 8.32
C VAL A 59 -7.14 3.12 9.49
N ARG A 60 -7.68 4.34 9.60
CA ARG A 60 -8.65 4.68 10.67
C ARG A 60 -9.99 4.00 10.45
N GLU A 61 -10.39 3.73 9.21
CA GLU A 61 -11.64 3.03 8.91
C GLU A 61 -11.51 1.53 9.13
N ALA A 62 -10.36 0.94 8.79
CA ALA A 62 -10.09 -0.49 8.98
C ALA A 62 -9.94 -0.92 10.46
N ASN A 63 -9.68 0.02 11.37
CA ASN A 63 -9.52 -0.25 12.82
C ASN A 63 -10.78 0.08 13.66
N LYS A 64 -11.92 0.35 13.03
CA LYS A 64 -13.21 0.52 13.71
C LYS A 64 -13.90 -0.83 13.90
#